data_AF-A0ABD6BP03-F1
#
_entry.id   AF-A0ABD6BP03-F1
#
_cell.length_a   1.000
_cell.length_b   1.000
_cell.length_c   1.000
_cell.angle_alpha   90.00
_cell.angle_beta   90.00
_cell.angle_gamma   90.00
#
_symmetry.space_group_name_H-M   'P 1'
#
loop_
_entity.id
_entity.type
_entity.pdbx_description
1 polymer ?
#
loop_
_entity_poly.entity_id
_entity_poly.type
_entity_poly.pdbx_seq_one_letter_code
_entity_poly.pdbx_strand_id
1 'polypeptide(L)'
;MDPAVLRDDMVDGLEHDLGRPLPEAIGVAMRTVPRREFVEDAPYDNRPSTSDGAIALAPGTVARLLTALDPQGGEEALVVGAGVGYTAAVLAEILDGRRVHALDISRRQVYRARQNLEAAGYGEVLVDCREGSDGLPEYAPYDRILVEAAVVEPPRSLLEQLAEGGRLVYPKGNTDQTLVAVTRDTDAPDGYRRVDERGPVRFAPLLVDGEQPGVTRNRTHREDREHAERGPSHGWEHEWLDWDERLSGRERRSGAPDWGDYGDRR
;
A
#
# COMPACT_ATOMS: atom_id res chain seq x y z
N MET A 1 3.73 -37.45 3.27
CA MET A 1 5.07 -36.98 2.87
C MET A 1 5.52 -35.95 3.90
N ASP A 2 6.82 -35.82 4.14
CA ASP A 2 7.32 -34.83 5.10
C ASP A 2 7.08 -33.41 4.56
N PRO A 3 6.48 -32.48 5.34
CA PRO A 3 6.34 -31.08 4.96
C PRO A 3 7.65 -30.37 4.61
N ALA A 4 8.81 -30.83 5.09
CA ALA A 4 10.12 -30.31 4.70
C ALA A 4 10.47 -30.71 3.25
N VAL A 5 10.38 -32.01 2.93
CA VAL A 5 10.62 -32.53 1.57
C VAL A 5 9.71 -31.85 0.55
N LEU A 6 8.44 -31.62 0.89
CA LEU A 6 7.51 -30.90 0.01
C LEU A 6 7.88 -29.42 -0.23
N ARG A 7 8.63 -28.77 0.68
CA ARG A 7 9.16 -27.42 0.47
C ARG A 7 10.43 -27.43 -0.39
N ASP A 8 11.26 -28.45 -0.22
CA ASP A 8 12.42 -28.65 -1.08
C ASP A 8 11.96 -28.92 -2.52
N ASP A 9 11.04 -29.89 -2.73
CA ASP A 9 10.41 -30.20 -4.02
C ASP A 9 9.76 -28.95 -4.67
N MET A 10 9.12 -28.09 -3.87
CA MET A 10 8.55 -26.82 -4.34
C MET A 10 9.62 -25.91 -4.93
N VAL A 11 10.74 -25.70 -4.23
CA VAL A 11 11.79 -24.77 -4.69
C VAL A 11 12.59 -25.39 -5.83
N ASP A 12 12.91 -26.69 -5.77
CA ASP A 12 13.55 -27.43 -6.86
C ASP A 12 12.71 -27.36 -8.15
N GLY A 13 11.38 -27.45 -8.03
CA GLY A 13 10.45 -27.26 -9.14
C GLY A 13 10.51 -25.85 -9.75
N LEU A 14 10.60 -24.80 -8.91
CA LEU A 14 10.79 -23.42 -9.40
C LEU A 14 12.14 -23.24 -10.12
N GLU A 15 13.20 -23.83 -9.59
CA GLU A 15 14.55 -23.75 -10.18
C GLU A 15 14.63 -24.51 -11.52
N HIS A 16 13.89 -25.62 -11.63
CA HIS A 16 13.68 -26.35 -12.88
C HIS A 16 12.91 -25.51 -13.91
N ASP A 17 11.75 -24.97 -13.55
CA ASP A 17 10.90 -24.12 -14.41
C ASP A 17 11.63 -22.86 -14.91
N LEU A 18 12.50 -22.28 -14.08
CA LEU A 18 13.33 -21.12 -14.41
C LEU A 18 14.59 -21.49 -15.21
N GLY A 19 14.95 -22.77 -15.29
CA GLY A 19 16.19 -23.27 -15.90
C GLY A 19 17.47 -22.80 -15.19
N ARG A 20 17.37 -22.36 -13.92
CA ARG A 20 18.47 -21.82 -13.11
C ARG A 20 18.10 -21.80 -11.62
N PRO A 21 19.08 -21.88 -10.71
CA PRO A 21 18.83 -21.72 -9.27
C PRO A 21 18.29 -20.32 -8.93
N LEU A 22 17.58 -20.23 -7.80
CA LEU A 22 17.25 -18.98 -7.14
C LEU A 22 18.51 -18.38 -6.47
N PRO A 23 18.54 -17.09 -6.14
CA PRO A 23 19.55 -16.55 -5.24
C PRO A 23 19.53 -17.30 -3.92
N GLU A 24 20.71 -17.65 -3.40
CA GLU A 24 20.89 -18.59 -2.28
C GLU A 24 20.02 -18.24 -1.06
N ALA A 25 20.06 -16.99 -0.59
CA ALA A 25 19.27 -16.53 0.54
C ALA A 25 17.75 -16.72 0.34
N ILE A 26 17.24 -16.47 -0.88
CA ILE A 26 15.82 -16.64 -1.21
C ILE A 26 15.45 -18.13 -1.28
N GLY A 27 16.31 -18.93 -1.91
CA GLY A 27 16.11 -20.38 -2.00
C GLY A 27 16.13 -21.08 -0.64
N VAL A 28 17.03 -20.66 0.27
CA VAL A 28 17.10 -21.15 1.64
C VAL A 28 15.89 -20.69 2.46
N ALA A 29 15.51 -19.42 2.38
CA ALA A 29 14.36 -18.89 3.11
C ALA A 29 13.04 -19.55 2.68
N MET A 30 12.83 -19.77 1.37
CA MET A 30 11.63 -20.45 0.86
C MET A 30 11.56 -21.95 1.22
N ARG A 31 12.71 -22.62 1.41
CA ARG A 31 12.77 -24.00 1.95
C ARG A 31 12.54 -24.02 3.46
N THR A 32 12.89 -22.95 4.18
CA THR A 32 12.79 -22.87 5.65
C THR A 32 11.39 -22.46 6.12
N VAL A 33 10.81 -21.37 5.58
CA VAL A 33 9.49 -20.86 5.99
C VAL A 33 8.39 -21.92 5.79
N PRO A 34 7.62 -22.27 6.84
CA PRO A 34 6.60 -23.31 6.73
C PRO A 34 5.34 -22.78 6.01
N ARG A 35 5.39 -22.72 4.67
CA ARG A 35 4.34 -22.12 3.81
C ARG A 35 2.90 -22.61 4.10
N ARG A 36 2.73 -23.83 4.61
CA ARG A 36 1.43 -24.39 5.04
C ARG A 36 0.71 -23.58 6.14
N GLU A 37 1.44 -22.83 6.98
CA GLU A 37 0.83 -21.96 8.00
C GLU A 37 0.19 -20.71 7.38
N PHE A 38 0.45 -20.45 6.09
CA PHE A 38 -0.07 -19.31 5.32
C PHE A 38 -1.10 -19.71 4.25
N VAL A 39 -1.11 -20.99 3.84
CA VAL A 39 -1.93 -21.54 2.77
C VAL A 39 -2.40 -22.95 3.13
N GLU A 40 -3.71 -23.13 3.26
CA GLU A 40 -4.34 -24.41 3.63
C GLU A 40 -4.33 -25.40 2.45
N ASP A 41 -4.91 -25.00 1.31
CA ASP A 41 -5.06 -25.85 0.14
C ASP A 41 -3.79 -25.86 -0.72
N ALA A 42 -3.18 -27.05 -0.83
CA ALA A 42 -2.01 -27.34 -1.66
C ALA A 42 -0.90 -26.26 -1.57
N PRO A 43 -0.36 -25.99 -0.37
CA PRO A 43 0.56 -24.87 -0.12
C PRO A 43 1.80 -24.83 -1.02
N TYR A 44 2.22 -25.96 -1.55
CA TYR A 44 3.47 -26.14 -2.29
C TYR A 44 3.28 -26.12 -3.82
N ASP A 45 2.03 -26.09 -4.32
CA ASP A 45 1.77 -25.92 -5.75
C ASP A 45 2.23 -24.53 -6.22
N ASN A 46 2.80 -24.44 -7.43
CA ASN A 46 3.19 -23.16 -8.04
C ASN A 46 1.98 -22.36 -8.58
N ARG A 47 0.99 -22.07 -7.72
CA ARG A 47 -0.24 -21.32 -8.06
C ARG A 47 -0.65 -20.37 -6.94
N PRO A 48 -1.36 -19.26 -7.25
CA PRO A 48 -1.98 -18.45 -6.22
C PRO A 48 -3.10 -19.25 -5.54
N SER A 49 -3.33 -18.97 -4.25
CA SER A 49 -4.43 -19.54 -3.48
C SER A 49 -5.24 -18.42 -2.85
N THR A 50 -6.56 -18.60 -2.77
CA THR A 50 -7.48 -17.60 -2.23
C THR A 50 -8.32 -18.22 -1.12
N SER A 51 -8.26 -17.65 0.08
CA SER A 51 -9.03 -18.07 1.26
C SER A 51 -9.54 -16.84 1.99
N ASP A 52 -10.83 -16.78 2.33
CA ASP A 52 -11.47 -15.64 3.02
C ASP A 52 -11.15 -14.25 2.45
N GLY A 53 -11.01 -14.15 1.13
CA GLY A 53 -10.66 -12.91 0.42
C GLY A 53 -9.19 -12.49 0.53
N ALA A 54 -8.36 -13.25 1.24
CA ALA A 54 -6.91 -13.17 1.17
C ALA A 54 -6.41 -13.83 -0.11
N ILE A 55 -5.44 -13.23 -0.80
CA ILE A 55 -4.70 -13.89 -1.88
C ILE A 55 -3.29 -14.20 -1.36
N ALA A 56 -2.93 -15.48 -1.39
CA ALA A 56 -1.56 -15.93 -1.25
C ALA A 56 -0.92 -16.03 -2.64
N LEU A 57 0.17 -15.28 -2.86
CA LEU A 57 0.91 -15.33 -4.13
C LEU A 57 1.48 -16.73 -4.39
N ALA A 58 1.58 -17.09 -5.67
CA ALA A 58 2.28 -18.30 -6.10
C ALA A 58 3.75 -18.27 -5.64
N PRO A 59 4.34 -19.40 -5.22
CA PRO A 59 5.76 -19.51 -4.89
C PRO A 59 6.69 -18.86 -5.93
N GLY A 60 6.47 -19.11 -7.22
CA GLY A 60 7.26 -18.50 -8.29
C GLY A 60 7.07 -16.98 -8.43
N THR A 61 5.90 -16.44 -8.07
CA THR A 61 5.69 -14.98 -8.00
C THR A 61 6.48 -14.38 -6.84
N VAL A 62 6.45 -15.01 -5.66
CA VAL A 62 7.22 -14.55 -4.48
C VAL A 62 8.72 -14.58 -4.78
N ALA A 63 9.23 -15.68 -5.37
CA ALA A 63 10.62 -15.77 -5.81
C ALA A 63 11.00 -14.66 -6.80
N ARG A 64 10.13 -14.33 -7.76
CA ARG A 64 10.34 -13.23 -8.73
C ARG A 64 10.37 -11.85 -8.06
N LEU A 65 9.44 -11.57 -7.13
CA LEU A 65 9.40 -10.34 -6.35
C LEU A 65 10.70 -10.17 -5.55
N LEU A 66 11.06 -11.16 -4.75
CA LEU A 66 12.25 -11.12 -3.89
C LEU A 66 13.54 -11.05 -4.69
N THR A 67 13.65 -11.75 -5.83
CA THR A 67 14.83 -11.66 -6.71
C THR A 67 14.93 -10.27 -7.36
N ALA A 68 13.81 -9.55 -7.54
CA ALA A 68 13.82 -8.16 -8.01
C ALA A 68 14.13 -7.18 -6.89
N LEU A 69 13.72 -7.49 -5.65
CA LEU A 69 13.97 -6.71 -4.45
C LEU A 69 15.41 -6.82 -3.96
N ASP A 70 16.07 -7.96 -4.22
CA ASP A 70 17.48 -8.20 -3.88
C ASP A 70 17.78 -7.89 -2.39
N PRO A 71 17.06 -8.50 -1.42
CA PRO A 71 17.26 -8.24 0.01
C PRO A 71 18.57 -8.87 0.51
N GLN A 72 19.29 -8.13 1.35
CA GLN A 72 20.58 -8.53 1.92
C GLN A 72 20.54 -8.43 3.45
N GLY A 73 21.18 -9.38 4.15
CA GLY A 73 21.07 -9.47 5.61
C GLY A 73 21.48 -8.20 6.36
N GLY A 74 20.63 -7.76 7.31
CA GLY A 74 20.82 -6.55 8.10
C GLY A 74 20.04 -5.32 7.62
N GLU A 75 19.42 -5.39 6.44
CA GLU A 75 18.57 -4.36 5.85
C GLU A 75 17.19 -4.25 6.50
N GLU A 76 16.61 -3.05 6.49
CA GLU A 76 15.21 -2.77 6.90
C GLU A 76 14.26 -2.87 5.71
N ALA A 77 13.15 -3.61 5.86
CA ALA A 77 12.19 -3.89 4.79
C ALA A 77 10.74 -3.53 5.13
N LEU A 78 10.04 -2.93 4.15
CA LEU A 78 8.59 -2.67 4.17
C LEU A 78 7.87 -3.51 3.10
N VAL A 79 6.84 -4.26 3.50
CA VAL A 79 5.91 -4.94 2.59
C VAL A 79 4.56 -4.21 2.58
N VAL A 80 4.19 -3.60 1.45
CA VAL A 80 2.88 -2.99 1.24
C VAL A 80 1.96 -4.01 0.58
N GLY A 81 0.90 -4.41 1.29
CA GLY A 81 0.00 -5.51 0.90
C GLY A 81 0.38 -6.82 1.60
N ALA A 82 0.33 -6.86 2.93
CA ALA A 82 0.76 -8.02 3.72
C ALA A 82 -0.01 -9.32 3.38
N GLY A 83 -1.27 -9.23 2.96
CA GLY A 83 -2.04 -10.35 2.43
C GLY A 83 -2.23 -11.48 3.44
N VAL A 84 -1.55 -12.62 3.22
CA VAL A 84 -1.49 -13.75 4.19
C VAL A 84 -0.24 -13.73 5.08
N GLY A 85 0.74 -12.86 4.83
CA GLY A 85 1.99 -12.73 5.58
C GLY A 85 3.19 -13.52 5.05
N TYR A 86 3.02 -14.37 4.01
CA TYR A 86 4.09 -15.28 3.57
C TYR A 86 5.35 -14.56 3.06
N THR A 87 5.22 -13.53 2.22
CA THR A 87 6.40 -12.81 1.71
C THR A 87 7.16 -12.09 2.84
N ALA A 88 6.44 -11.57 3.83
CA ALA A 88 7.05 -10.96 5.01
C ALA A 88 7.80 -12.01 5.86
N ALA A 89 7.30 -13.24 5.97
CA ALA A 89 8.03 -14.33 6.62
C ALA A 89 9.31 -14.73 5.87
N VAL A 90 9.27 -14.79 4.53
CA VAL A 90 10.47 -15.08 3.71
C VAL A 90 11.49 -13.94 3.80
N LEU A 91 11.05 -12.68 3.93
CA LEU A 91 11.97 -11.57 4.22
C LEU A 91 12.54 -11.64 5.64
N ALA A 92 11.73 -11.99 6.64
CA ALA A 92 12.16 -12.09 8.03
C ALA A 92 13.26 -13.14 8.23
N GLU A 93 13.17 -14.27 7.51
CA GLU A 93 14.20 -15.32 7.48
C GLU A 93 15.53 -14.84 6.85
N ILE A 94 15.49 -13.84 5.95
CA ILE A 94 16.69 -13.27 5.32
C ILE A 94 17.27 -12.10 6.15
N LEU A 95 16.42 -11.33 6.81
CA LEU A 95 16.76 -10.00 7.36
C LEU A 95 16.82 -9.90 8.89
N ASP A 96 16.27 -10.88 9.63
CA ASP A 96 15.73 -10.75 11.00
C ASP A 96 14.29 -10.19 11.00
N GLY A 97 13.39 -10.85 11.74
CA GLY A 97 11.97 -10.49 11.77
C GLY A 97 11.67 -9.10 12.32
N ARG A 98 12.53 -8.56 13.18
CA ARG A 98 12.39 -7.20 13.74
C ARG A 98 12.68 -6.10 12.73
N ARG A 99 13.27 -6.44 11.58
CA ARG A 99 13.56 -5.53 10.48
C ARG A 99 12.52 -5.56 9.36
N VAL A 100 11.46 -6.36 9.52
CA VAL A 100 10.41 -6.49 8.53
C VAL A 100 9.13 -5.89 9.06
N HIS A 101 8.70 -4.84 8.39
CA HIS A 101 7.43 -4.19 8.60
C HIS A 101 6.50 -4.51 7.43
N ALA A 102 5.21 -4.69 7.71
CA ALA A 102 4.21 -4.98 6.69
C ALA A 102 2.92 -4.21 6.93
N LEU A 103 2.27 -3.77 5.86
CA LEU A 103 1.02 -3.01 5.91
C LEU A 103 -0.04 -3.74 5.10
N ASP A 104 -1.26 -3.77 5.62
CA ASP A 104 -2.43 -4.13 4.80
C ASP A 104 -3.59 -3.21 5.17
N ILE A 105 -4.30 -2.70 4.17
CA ILE A 105 -5.43 -1.79 4.36
C ILE A 105 -6.64 -2.53 4.98
N SER A 106 -6.67 -3.86 4.94
CA SER A 106 -7.72 -4.67 5.53
C SER A 106 -7.34 -5.20 6.92
N ARG A 107 -8.09 -4.77 7.95
CA ARG A 107 -7.94 -5.26 9.34
C ARG A 107 -8.01 -6.78 9.46
N ARG A 108 -8.81 -7.45 8.60
CA ARG A 108 -8.92 -8.91 8.58
C ARG A 108 -7.61 -9.54 8.08
N GLN A 109 -7.00 -8.96 7.06
CA GLN A 109 -5.72 -9.41 6.53
C GLN A 109 -4.58 -9.19 7.52
N VAL A 110 -4.52 -8.04 8.18
CA VAL A 110 -3.54 -7.77 9.25
C VAL A 110 -3.65 -8.80 10.38
N TYR A 111 -4.88 -9.10 10.84
CA TYR A 111 -5.09 -10.11 11.87
C TYR A 111 -4.63 -11.51 11.41
N ARG A 112 -5.01 -11.93 10.19
CA ARG A 112 -4.61 -13.21 9.62
C ARG A 112 -3.09 -13.32 9.43
N ALA A 113 -2.46 -12.30 8.86
CA ALA A 113 -1.02 -12.26 8.65
C ALA A 113 -0.27 -12.40 9.98
N ARG A 114 -0.66 -11.66 11.03
CA ARG A 114 -0.09 -11.81 12.38
C ARG A 114 -0.25 -13.24 12.93
N GLN A 115 -1.43 -13.86 12.78
CA GLN A 115 -1.64 -15.25 13.22
C GLN A 115 -0.75 -16.26 12.47
N ASN A 116 -0.67 -16.13 11.15
CA ASN A 116 0.15 -17.02 10.31
C ASN A 116 1.64 -16.85 10.62
N LEU A 117 2.10 -15.62 10.80
CA LEU A 117 3.48 -15.28 11.17
C LEU A 117 3.84 -15.87 12.54
N GLU A 118 2.99 -15.69 13.55
CA GLU A 118 3.17 -16.29 14.88
C GLU A 118 3.26 -17.83 14.79
N ALA A 119 2.31 -18.47 14.10
CA ALA A 119 2.30 -19.93 13.91
C ALA A 119 3.52 -20.46 13.15
N ALA A 120 4.09 -19.65 12.25
CA ALA A 120 5.28 -19.98 11.47
C ALA A 120 6.61 -19.67 12.21
N GLY A 121 6.57 -19.00 13.36
CA GLY A 121 7.77 -18.60 14.14
C GLY A 121 8.33 -17.21 13.85
N TYR A 122 7.61 -16.38 13.08
CA TYR A 122 8.01 -15.03 12.64
C TYR A 122 7.15 -13.92 13.29
N GLY A 123 6.68 -14.13 14.53
CA GLY A 123 5.84 -13.18 15.27
C GLY A 123 6.49 -11.81 15.57
N GLU A 124 7.79 -11.67 15.34
CA GLU A 124 8.54 -10.41 15.50
C GLU A 124 8.29 -9.41 14.35
N VAL A 125 7.72 -9.86 13.24
CA VAL A 125 7.33 -9.01 12.10
C VAL A 125 6.17 -8.08 12.49
N LEU A 126 6.40 -6.77 12.43
CA LEU A 126 5.35 -5.79 12.67
C LEU A 126 4.42 -5.71 11.45
N VAL A 127 3.19 -6.21 11.58
CA VAL A 127 2.12 -5.98 10.59
C VAL A 127 1.16 -4.93 11.13
N ASP A 128 0.84 -3.87 10.39
CA ASP A 128 -0.14 -2.84 10.81
C ASP A 128 -1.24 -2.56 9.78
N CYS A 129 -2.37 -2.00 10.24
CA CYS A 129 -3.52 -1.68 9.40
C CYS A 129 -3.50 -0.23 8.94
N ARG A 130 -2.92 0.04 7.77
CA ARG A 130 -2.78 1.37 7.19
C ARG A 130 -3.01 1.37 5.68
N GLU A 131 -3.21 2.56 5.13
CA GLU A 131 -3.16 2.73 3.68
C GLU A 131 -1.73 2.50 3.20
N GLY A 132 -1.56 1.68 2.15
CA GLY A 132 -0.25 1.29 1.65
C GLY A 132 0.49 2.39 0.90
N SER A 133 -0.25 3.40 0.41
CA SER A 133 0.27 4.59 -0.26
C SER A 133 1.15 5.42 0.68
N ASP A 134 0.70 5.64 1.92
CA ASP A 134 1.38 6.46 2.93
C ASP A 134 2.65 5.82 3.51
N GLY A 135 2.78 4.49 3.42
CA GLY A 135 3.88 3.74 4.02
C GLY A 135 3.84 3.73 5.54
N LEU A 136 5.01 3.66 6.17
CA LEU A 136 5.18 3.61 7.62
C LEU A 136 6.37 4.50 8.03
N PRO A 137 6.20 5.83 7.99
CA PRO A 137 7.30 6.80 8.18
C PRO A 137 7.92 6.77 9.58
N GLU A 138 7.21 6.24 10.59
CA GLU A 138 7.73 6.13 11.96
C GLU A 138 8.91 5.15 12.11
N TYR A 139 9.12 4.28 11.13
CA TYR A 139 10.19 3.28 11.08
C TYR A 139 11.10 3.44 9.85
N ALA A 140 10.90 4.49 9.06
CA ALA A 140 11.77 4.83 7.93
C ALA A 140 13.14 5.37 8.43
N PRO A 141 14.23 5.26 7.64
CA PRO A 141 14.27 4.83 6.25
C PRO A 141 14.31 3.30 6.06
N TYR A 142 13.82 2.84 4.91
CA TYR A 142 13.87 1.44 4.48
C TYR A 142 14.90 1.21 3.39
N ASP A 143 15.74 0.19 3.53
CA ASP A 143 16.62 -0.28 2.47
C ASP A 143 15.84 -0.97 1.36
N ARG A 144 14.73 -1.63 1.70
CA ARG A 144 13.88 -2.38 0.77
C ARG A 144 12.40 -2.06 0.97
N ILE A 145 11.70 -1.74 -0.12
CA ILE A 145 10.24 -1.58 -0.12
C ILE A 145 9.65 -2.47 -1.21
N LEU A 146 8.71 -3.34 -0.84
CA LEU A 146 8.00 -4.22 -1.77
C LEU A 146 6.52 -3.88 -1.77
N VAL A 147 5.97 -3.53 -2.93
CA VAL A 147 4.54 -3.28 -3.10
C VAL A 147 3.90 -4.48 -3.80
N GLU A 148 3.08 -5.25 -3.09
CA GLU A 148 2.32 -6.39 -3.63
C GLU A 148 0.97 -5.96 -4.24
N ALA A 149 0.95 -4.77 -4.86
CA ALA A 149 -0.20 -4.20 -5.54
C ALA A 149 0.24 -3.35 -6.74
N ALA A 150 -0.59 -3.31 -7.78
CA ALA A 150 -0.28 -2.62 -9.02
C ALA A 150 -0.48 -1.10 -8.92
N VAL A 151 0.48 -0.33 -9.42
CA VAL A 151 0.42 1.13 -9.52
C VAL A 151 1.04 1.61 -10.83
N VAL A 152 0.61 2.76 -11.35
CA VAL A 152 1.20 3.35 -12.56
C VAL A 152 2.60 3.92 -12.25
N GLU A 153 2.72 4.62 -11.13
CA GLU A 153 3.96 5.16 -10.57
C GLU A 153 4.02 4.83 -9.07
N PRO A 154 5.21 4.67 -8.48
CA PRO A 154 5.33 4.36 -7.07
C PRO A 154 4.85 5.56 -6.23
N PRO A 155 4.08 5.35 -5.14
CA PRO A 155 3.70 6.42 -4.23
C PRO A 155 4.92 7.22 -3.74
N ARG A 156 4.83 8.54 -3.85
CA ARG A 156 5.93 9.46 -3.51
C ARG A 156 6.39 9.33 -2.05
N SER A 157 5.44 9.13 -1.14
CA SER A 157 5.65 8.79 0.27
C SER A 157 6.56 7.58 0.48
N LEU A 158 6.41 6.52 -0.33
CA LEU A 158 7.29 5.34 -0.27
C LEU A 158 8.68 5.64 -0.82
N LEU A 159 8.80 6.44 -1.88
CA LEU A 159 10.11 6.92 -2.37
C LEU A 159 10.83 7.81 -1.33
N GLU A 160 10.09 8.63 -0.60
CA GLU A 160 10.64 9.52 0.44
C GLU A 160 11.08 8.76 1.70
N GLN A 161 10.49 7.59 1.97
CA GLN A 161 10.87 6.64 3.02
C GLN A 161 12.00 5.69 2.62
N LEU A 162 12.41 5.67 1.35
CA LEU A 162 13.50 4.82 0.87
C LEU A 162 14.86 5.40 1.30
N ALA A 163 15.74 4.54 1.82
CA ALA A 163 17.12 4.84 2.18
C ALA A 163 17.95 5.23 0.94
N GLU A 164 19.09 5.88 1.18
CA GLU A 164 20.06 6.16 0.10
C GLU A 164 20.58 4.85 -0.50
N GLY A 165 20.45 4.68 -1.82
CA GLY A 165 20.77 3.41 -2.49
C GLY A 165 19.76 2.28 -2.27
N GLY A 166 18.72 2.49 -1.46
CA GLY A 166 17.64 1.52 -1.25
C GLY A 166 16.86 1.21 -2.52
N ARG A 167 16.08 0.12 -2.49
CA ARG A 167 15.32 -0.38 -3.64
C ARG A 167 13.83 -0.56 -3.34
N LEU A 168 12.99 0.08 -4.15
CA LEU A 168 11.54 -0.13 -4.16
C LEU A 168 11.16 -1.01 -5.37
N VAL A 169 10.39 -2.07 -5.14
CA VAL A 169 9.87 -2.98 -6.17
C VAL A 169 8.36 -2.97 -6.21
N TYR A 170 7.79 -2.86 -7.40
CA TYR A 170 6.35 -2.81 -7.61
C TYR A 170 5.91 -3.34 -8.99
N PRO A 171 4.71 -3.93 -9.11
CA PRO A 171 4.02 -4.14 -10.38
C PRO A 171 3.63 -2.78 -10.99
N LYS A 172 4.32 -2.37 -12.07
CA LYS A 172 4.02 -1.15 -12.82
C LYS A 172 2.96 -1.40 -13.88
N GLY A 173 1.85 -0.69 -13.81
CA GLY A 173 0.81 -0.64 -14.85
C GLY A 173 -0.60 -0.98 -14.35
N ASN A 174 -1.56 -1.01 -15.29
CA ASN A 174 -2.98 -1.26 -14.99
C ASN A 174 -3.40 -2.65 -15.53
N THR A 175 -3.79 -2.72 -16.81
CA THR A 175 -4.21 -3.97 -17.48
C THR A 175 -3.02 -4.85 -17.82
N ASP A 176 -2.00 -4.23 -18.42
CA ASP A 176 -0.69 -4.82 -18.68
C ASP A 176 0.26 -4.32 -17.60
N GLN A 177 0.91 -5.25 -16.91
CA GLN A 177 1.77 -4.95 -15.76
C GLN A 177 3.14 -5.61 -15.94
N THR A 178 4.19 -4.84 -15.67
CA THR A 178 5.60 -5.29 -15.70
C THR A 178 6.20 -5.08 -14.30
N LEU A 179 7.12 -5.94 -13.86
CA LEU A 179 7.70 -5.83 -12.51
C LEU A 179 8.92 -4.90 -12.56
N VAL A 180 8.85 -3.76 -11.88
CA VAL A 180 9.90 -2.72 -11.92
C VAL A 180 10.57 -2.61 -10.56
N ALA A 181 11.90 -2.42 -10.57
CA ALA A 181 12.64 -1.94 -9.42
C ALA A 181 13.18 -0.52 -9.66
N VAL A 182 13.09 0.33 -8.64
CA VAL A 182 13.57 1.71 -8.66
C VAL A 182 14.44 2.00 -7.44
N THR A 183 15.31 2.99 -7.56
CA THR A 183 15.97 3.64 -6.42
C THR A 183 15.63 5.12 -6.44
N ARG A 184 15.63 5.76 -5.26
CA ARG A 184 15.41 7.20 -5.12
C ARG A 184 16.52 7.96 -5.84
N ASP A 185 16.15 9.01 -6.55
CA ASP A 185 17.07 9.86 -7.30
C ASP A 185 16.47 11.27 -7.37
N THR A 186 17.03 12.21 -6.60
CA THR A 186 16.51 13.58 -6.52
C THR A 186 16.82 14.44 -7.74
N ASP A 187 17.74 14.00 -8.61
CA ASP A 187 18.08 14.68 -9.86
C ASP A 187 17.21 14.19 -11.03
N ALA A 188 16.56 13.03 -10.88
CA ALA A 188 15.57 12.52 -11.83
C ALA A 188 14.24 13.30 -11.75
N PRO A 189 13.58 13.61 -12.88
CA PRO A 189 12.33 14.39 -12.90
C PRO A 189 11.20 13.83 -12.03
N ASP A 190 11.11 12.50 -11.93
CA ASP A 190 10.08 11.79 -11.17
C ASP A 190 10.52 11.45 -9.72
N GLY A 191 11.70 11.90 -9.29
CA GLY A 191 12.28 11.62 -7.96
C GLY A 191 12.86 10.21 -7.79
N TYR A 192 12.95 9.43 -8.87
CA TYR A 192 13.49 8.08 -8.88
C TYR A 192 14.13 7.72 -10.23
N ARG A 193 15.01 6.71 -10.23
CA ARG A 193 15.48 6.05 -11.46
C ARG A 193 15.19 4.55 -11.43
N ARG A 194 14.88 3.95 -12.58
CA ARG A 194 14.73 2.49 -12.71
C ARG A 194 16.10 1.81 -12.65
N VAL A 195 16.15 0.67 -11.94
CA VAL A 195 17.37 -0.15 -11.77
C VAL A 195 17.19 -1.60 -12.22
N ASP A 196 15.94 -2.06 -12.35
CA ASP A 196 15.59 -3.37 -12.91
C ASP A 196 14.18 -3.30 -13.54
N GLU A 197 13.95 -4.09 -14.58
CA GLU A 197 12.62 -4.30 -15.16
C GLU A 197 12.51 -5.75 -15.64
N ARG A 198 11.46 -6.44 -15.20
CA ARG A 198 11.24 -7.87 -15.44
C ARG A 198 9.85 -8.07 -15.98
N GLY A 199 9.70 -9.13 -16.80
CA GLY A 199 8.50 -9.40 -17.59
C GLY A 199 7.18 -9.55 -16.81
N PRO A 200 6.10 -9.94 -17.51
CA PRO A 200 4.74 -9.68 -17.05
C PRO A 200 4.40 -10.25 -15.67
N VAL A 201 3.57 -9.50 -14.95
CA VAL A 201 2.96 -9.86 -13.66
C VAL A 201 1.46 -9.52 -13.68
N ARG A 202 0.72 -9.89 -12.64
CA ARG A 202 -0.68 -9.52 -12.47
C ARG A 202 -1.03 -9.43 -10.99
N PHE A 203 -1.35 -8.22 -10.55
CA PHE A 203 -1.75 -7.86 -9.20
C PHE A 203 -3.04 -7.02 -9.23
N ALA A 204 -3.76 -7.02 -8.11
CA ALA A 204 -4.84 -6.05 -7.89
C ALA A 204 -4.23 -4.64 -7.75
N PRO A 205 -4.96 -3.56 -8.11
CA PRO A 205 -4.48 -2.19 -7.90
C PRO A 205 -4.26 -1.91 -6.42
N LEU A 206 -3.33 -1.01 -6.10
CA LEU A 206 -3.19 -0.46 -4.75
C LEU A 206 -4.44 0.38 -4.44
N LEU A 207 -5.16 0.00 -3.39
CA LEU A 207 -6.40 0.66 -2.96
C LEU A 207 -6.10 1.78 -1.95
N VAL A 208 -6.90 2.85 -2.02
CA VAL A 208 -6.96 3.88 -0.97
C VAL A 208 -8.15 3.64 -0.01
N ASP A 209 -8.20 4.28 1.16
CA ASP A 209 -9.35 4.10 2.07
C ASP A 209 -10.66 4.54 1.41
N GLY A 210 -11.70 3.73 1.59
CA GLY A 210 -12.98 3.84 0.87
C GLY A 210 -13.10 3.03 -0.43
N GLU A 211 -12.01 2.56 -1.05
CA GLU A 211 -12.08 1.72 -2.26
C GLU A 211 -12.22 0.21 -1.99
N GLN A 212 -12.15 -0.22 -0.73
CA GLN A 212 -12.22 -1.65 -0.38
C GLN A 212 -13.63 -2.25 -0.54
N PRO A 213 -13.81 -3.30 -1.37
CA PRO A 213 -15.06 -4.02 -1.46
C PRO A 213 -15.28 -4.88 -0.20
N GLY A 214 -16.20 -4.47 0.67
CA GLY A 214 -16.67 -5.30 1.79
C GLY A 214 -16.87 -4.59 3.13
N VAL A 215 -16.46 -3.33 3.28
CA VAL A 215 -16.77 -2.52 4.48
C VAL A 215 -17.61 -1.30 4.08
N THR A 216 -18.85 -1.55 3.68
CA THR A 216 -19.89 -0.52 3.79
C THR A 216 -20.13 -0.25 5.27
N ARG A 217 -19.39 0.71 5.86
CA ARG A 217 -19.86 1.37 7.08
C ARG A 217 -21.20 2.02 6.72
N ASN A 218 -22.29 1.49 7.26
CA ASN A 218 -23.64 1.93 6.91
C ASN A 218 -24.03 3.23 7.66
N ARG A 219 -23.22 4.26 7.39
CA ARG A 219 -23.42 5.71 7.43
C ARG A 219 -22.75 6.13 6.11
N THR A 220 -23.45 6.40 5.01
CA THR A 220 -24.43 7.48 4.89
C THR A 220 -25.52 7.15 3.85
N HIS A 221 -26.62 6.50 4.26
CA HIS A 221 -27.85 6.43 3.42
C HIS A 221 -29.14 6.71 4.19
N ARG A 222 -29.03 6.98 5.49
CA ARG A 222 -30.11 7.51 6.33
C ARG A 222 -29.94 9.00 6.57
N GLU A 223 -28.71 9.43 6.88
CA GLU A 223 -28.36 10.83 7.14
C GLU A 223 -28.60 11.72 5.89
N ASP A 224 -28.26 11.28 4.67
CA ASP A 224 -28.55 12.05 3.44
C ASP A 224 -30.05 12.22 3.13
N ARG A 225 -30.89 11.24 3.50
CA ARG A 225 -32.35 11.37 3.38
C ARG A 225 -32.90 12.31 4.45
N GLU A 226 -32.43 12.19 5.69
CA GLU A 226 -32.86 13.04 6.81
C GLU A 226 -32.36 14.50 6.67
N HIS A 227 -31.25 14.75 5.95
CA HIS A 227 -30.81 16.11 5.57
C HIS A 227 -31.57 16.68 4.36
N ALA A 228 -31.96 15.88 3.37
CA ALA A 228 -32.80 16.36 2.26
C ALA A 228 -34.21 16.79 2.72
N GLU A 229 -34.71 16.23 3.82
CA GLU A 229 -36.03 16.53 4.39
C GLU A 229 -36.01 17.65 5.45
N ARG A 230 -34.83 18.07 5.94
CA ARG A 230 -34.68 19.15 6.92
C ARG A 230 -34.12 20.40 6.26
N GLY A 231 -35.02 21.30 5.88
CA GLY A 231 -34.69 22.67 5.46
C GLY A 231 -33.86 23.44 6.51
N PRO A 232 -33.15 24.49 6.09
CA PRO A 232 -32.07 25.09 6.88
C PRO A 232 -32.57 25.71 8.19
N SER A 233 -32.02 25.23 9.32
CA SER A 233 -32.23 25.80 10.65
C SER A 233 -31.01 26.63 11.07
N HIS A 234 -31.27 27.76 11.72
CA HIS A 234 -30.25 28.77 12.04
C HIS A 234 -29.44 28.39 13.30
N GLY A 235 -28.16 28.78 13.36
CA GLY A 235 -27.31 28.59 14.55
C GLY A 235 -25.88 29.11 14.38
N TRP A 236 -25.64 30.34 14.83
CA TRP A 236 -24.36 30.97 15.22
C TRP A 236 -23.48 29.99 16.06
N GLU A 237 -22.16 29.99 16.16
CA GLU A 237 -21.01 30.90 15.88
C GLU A 237 -19.73 29.99 15.83
N HIS A 238 -18.47 30.36 15.51
CA HIS A 238 -17.71 31.61 15.39
C HIS A 238 -16.64 31.50 14.25
N GLU A 239 -15.97 32.63 13.99
CA GLU A 239 -14.71 32.98 13.27
C GLU A 239 -13.56 31.94 13.16
N TRP A 240 -12.65 32.01 12.15
CA TRP A 240 -11.82 33.18 11.77
C TRP A 240 -11.25 33.21 10.34
N LEU A 241 -10.98 34.44 9.87
CA LEU A 241 -10.06 34.94 8.80
C LEU A 241 -10.18 34.33 7.39
N ASP A 242 -10.78 34.99 6.39
CA ASP A 242 -10.52 36.34 5.79
C ASP A 242 -9.36 36.34 4.77
N TRP A 243 -9.74 36.52 3.50
CA TRP A 243 -8.88 36.85 2.34
C TRP A 243 -9.73 37.59 1.29
N ASP A 244 -9.66 38.92 1.34
CA ASP A 244 -10.11 39.95 0.38
C ASP A 244 -11.10 39.56 -0.74
N GLU A 245 -12.34 40.05 -0.61
CA GLU A 245 -13.26 40.19 -1.74
C GLU A 245 -12.95 41.43 -2.61
N ARG A 246 -12.67 41.14 -3.87
CA ARG A 246 -13.34 41.72 -5.06
C ARG A 246 -13.24 43.24 -5.31
N LEU A 247 -12.46 43.52 -6.37
CA LEU A 247 -12.85 44.49 -7.39
C LEU A 247 -14.26 44.20 -7.96
N SER A 248 -14.92 45.26 -8.45
CA SER A 248 -16.29 45.33 -8.96
C SER A 248 -17.39 45.18 -7.89
N GLY A 249 -18.30 46.13 -7.66
CA GLY A 249 -18.58 47.38 -8.37
C GLY A 249 -19.95 47.36 -9.03
N ARG A 250 -20.98 47.78 -8.28
CA ARG A 250 -22.20 48.42 -8.83
C ARG A 250 -23.06 49.09 -7.75
N GLU A 251 -23.18 50.40 -7.89
CA GLU A 251 -24.42 51.18 -7.80
C GLU A 251 -25.50 50.76 -6.79
N ARG A 252 -25.55 51.46 -5.66
CA ARG A 252 -26.75 51.54 -4.80
C ARG A 252 -27.76 52.53 -5.38
N ARG A 253 -29.06 52.21 -5.32
CA ARG A 253 -30.13 53.20 -5.47
C ARG A 253 -31.35 52.88 -4.59
N SER A 254 -32.02 53.95 -4.14
CA SER A 254 -33.17 53.99 -3.20
C SER A 254 -32.86 53.51 -1.76
N GLY A 255 -33.33 54.18 -0.71
CA GLY A 255 -33.95 55.52 -0.66
C GLY A 255 -34.77 55.74 0.62
N ALA A 256 -34.59 56.88 1.29
CA ALA A 256 -35.54 57.48 2.24
C ALA A 256 -35.14 58.96 2.46
N PRO A 257 -36.06 59.87 2.85
CA PRO A 257 -35.91 61.28 2.48
C PRO A 257 -35.80 62.28 3.66
N ASP A 258 -35.49 63.51 3.23
CA ASP A 258 -35.90 64.80 3.81
C ASP A 258 -35.19 65.30 5.08
N TRP A 259 -34.65 66.53 4.99
CA TRP A 259 -35.18 67.71 5.69
C TRP A 259 -34.39 68.97 5.25
N GLY A 260 -35.10 70.04 4.90
CA GLY A 260 -34.62 71.40 5.18
C GLY A 260 -33.93 72.17 4.05
N ASP A 261 -34.75 72.85 3.25
CA ASP A 261 -34.76 74.33 3.14
C ASP A 261 -33.43 75.08 2.84
N TYR A 262 -33.33 75.69 1.65
CA TYR A 262 -33.50 77.15 1.51
C TYR A 262 -33.53 77.52 0.02
N GLY A 263 -34.47 78.38 -0.38
CA GLY A 263 -34.71 78.71 -1.79
C GLY A 263 -34.09 80.02 -2.30
N ASP A 264 -34.65 80.44 -3.44
CA ASP A 264 -34.65 81.79 -4.04
C ASP A 264 -33.59 82.11 -5.14
N ARG A 265 -34.08 82.82 -6.18
CA ARG A 265 -33.37 83.54 -7.28
C ARG A 265 -32.81 82.65 -8.42
N ARG A 266 -33.15 82.88 -9.70
CA ARG A 266 -33.99 83.89 -10.37
C ARG A 266 -34.76 83.28 -11.54
#